data_AF-A0A964U3V9-F1
#
_entry.id   AF-A0A964U3V9-F1
#
_cell.length_a   1.000
_cell.length_b   1.000
_cell.length_c   1.000
_cell.angle_alpha   90.00
_cell.angle_beta   90.00
_cell.angle_gamma   90.00
#
_symmetry.space_group_name_H-M   'P 1'
#
loop_
_entity.id
_entity.type
_entity.pdbx_description
1 polymer ?
#
loop_
_entity_poly.entity_id
_entity_poly.type
_entity_poly.pdbx_seq_one_letter_code
_entity_poly.pdbx_strand_id
1 'polypeptide(L)' 'MRSDLRGGAFRESAFRGSAFRGCSFRGSAFRGSAFRGCSFGGILNPNDLRKPRSP' A
#
# COMPACT_ATOMS: atom_id res chain seq x y z
N MET A 1 -10.20 -5.82 3.75
CA MET A 1 -9.89 -5.94 2.32
C MET A 1 -8.38 -5.99 2.18
N ARG A 2 -7.81 -7.08 1.63
CA ARG A 2 -6.43 -7.07 1.13
C ARG A 2 -6.50 -6.85 -0.36
N SER A 3 -6.13 -5.66 -0.82
CA SER A 3 -6.11 -5.34 -2.24
C SER A 3 -4.68 -5.38 -2.74
N ASP A 4 -4.49 -6.06 -3.86
CA ASP A 4 -3.23 -6.04 -4.58
C ASP A 4 -3.25 -4.86 -5.56
N LEU A 5 -2.45 -3.85 -5.28
CA LEU A 5 -2.37 -2.61 -6.05
C LEU A 5 -0.98 -2.45 -6.68
N ARG A 6 -0.20 -3.53 -6.77
CA ARG A 6 1.16 -3.53 -7.28
C ARG A 6 1.23 -3.01 -8.71
N GLY A 7 2.20 -2.15 -8.99
CA GLY A 7 2.39 -1.53 -10.31
C GLY A 7 1.31 -0.52 -10.70
N GLY A 8 0.38 -0.19 -9.81
CA GLY A 8 -0.72 0.73 -10.13
C GLY A 8 -0.23 2.15 -10.35
N ALA A 9 -0.76 2.82 -11.39
CA ALA A 9 -0.51 4.23 -11.66
C ALA A 9 -1.74 5.06 -11.26
N PHE A 10 -1.68 5.70 -10.10
CA PHE A 10 -2.74 6.54 -9.57
C PHE A 10 -2.29 7.99 -9.72
N ARG A 11 -2.70 8.62 -10.82
CA ARG A 11 -2.44 10.04 -11.07
C ARG A 11 -3.65 10.85 -10.63
N GLU A 12 -3.39 11.94 -9.91
CA GLU A 12 -4.41 12.91 -9.48
C GLU A 12 -5.60 12.26 -8.73
N SER A 13 -5.36 11.13 -8.08
CA SER A 13 -6.39 10.35 -7.41
C SER A 13 -6.63 10.87 -5.99
N ALA A 14 -7.90 11.03 -5.61
CA ALA A 14 -8.29 11.45 -4.27
C ALA A 14 -8.85 10.27 -3.48
N PHE A 15 -8.10 9.80 -2.48
CA PHE A 15 -8.53 8.77 -1.55
C PHE A 15 -8.94 9.41 -0.23
N ARG A 16 -10.19 9.18 0.19
CA ARG A 16 -10.76 9.74 1.42
C ARG A 16 -11.32 8.64 2.31
N GLY A 17 -10.90 8.60 3.57
CA GLY A 17 -11.39 7.63 4.56
C GLY A 17 -11.05 6.16 4.25
N SER A 18 -10.13 5.91 3.31
CA SER A 18 -9.82 4.56 2.84
C SER A 18 -8.87 3.84 3.81
N ALA A 19 -9.21 2.59 4.16
CA ALA A 19 -8.36 1.72 4.97
C ALA A 19 -7.59 0.75 4.08
N PHE A 20 -6.29 1.00 3.87
CA PHE A 20 -5.41 0.19 3.02
C PHE A 20 -4.67 -0.90 3.81
N ARG A 21 -5.36 -1.52 4.78
CA ARG A 21 -4.71 -2.41 5.74
C ARG A 21 -4.33 -3.74 5.08
N GLY A 22 -3.04 -4.04 5.00
CA GLY A 22 -2.54 -5.25 4.32
C GLY A 22 -2.57 -5.18 2.78
N CYS A 23 -2.73 -3.99 2.19
CA CYS A 23 -2.60 -3.80 0.75
C CYS A 23 -1.12 -3.80 0.33
N SER A 24 -0.84 -4.31 -0.87
CA SER A 24 0.50 -4.24 -1.47
C SER A 24 0.54 -3.16 -2.54
N PHE A 25 1.41 -2.17 -2.36
CA PHE A 25 1.63 -1.06 -3.29
C PHE A 25 2.97 -1.15 -4.01
N ARG A 26 3.61 -2.32 -4.04
CA ARG A 26 4.95 -2.46 -4.63
C ARG A 26 4.96 -2.00 -6.09
N GLY A 27 5.84 -1.06 -6.43
CA GLY A 27 5.97 -0.52 -7.79
C GLY A 27 4.83 0.41 -8.22
N SER A 28 3.95 0.83 -7.30
CA SER A 28 2.85 1.75 -7.62
C SER A 28 3.32 3.19 -7.56
N ALA A 29 2.78 4.04 -8.43
CA ALA A 29 3.08 5.47 -8.48
C ALA A 29 1.82 6.28 -8.16
N PHE A 30 1.95 7.22 -7.22
CA PHE A 30 0.84 8.05 -6.70
C PHE A 30 1.03 9.54 -7.01
N ARG A 31 1.43 9.88 -8.24
CA ARG A 31 1.79 11.26 -8.60
C ARG A 31 0.57 12.18 -8.53
N GLY A 32 0.66 13.24 -7.72
CA GLY A 32 -0.43 14.20 -7.52
C GLY A 32 -1.64 13.62 -6.78
N SER A 33 -1.51 12.44 -6.15
CA SER A 33 -2.60 11.83 -5.40
C SER A 33 -2.71 12.43 -3.99
N ALA A 34 -3.95 12.58 -3.51
CA ALA A 34 -4.24 13.07 -2.17
C ALA A 34 -4.87 11.97 -1.31
N PHE A 35 -4.31 11.76 -0.11
CA PHE A 35 -4.80 10.77 0.86
C PHE A 35 -5.26 11.49 2.13
N ARG A 36 -6.56 11.76 2.25
CA ARG A 36 -7.11 12.44 3.43
C ARG A 36 -7.85 11.44 4.32
N GLY A 37 -7.44 11.35 5.59
CA GLY A 37 -8.05 10.43 6.56
C GLY A 37 -7.90 8.95 6.17
N CYS A 38 -6.85 8.60 5.40
CA CYS A 38 -6.59 7.21 5.03
C CYS A 38 -5.75 6.52 6.11
N SER A 39 -6.01 5.24 6.34
CA SER A 39 -5.24 4.41 7.27
C SER A 39 -4.41 3.37 6.53
N PHE A 40 -3.09 3.41 6.72
CA PHE A 40 -2.15 2.50 6.07
C PHE A 40 -1.49 1.55 7.10
N GLY A 41 -2.27 0.63 7.66
CA GLY A 41 -1.74 -0.33 8.63
C GLY A 41 -1.21 -1.60 7.98
N GLY A 42 0.00 -2.04 8.33
CA GLY A 42 0.54 -3.32 7.84
C GLY A 42 0.72 -3.36 6.33
N ILE A 43 1.13 -2.25 5.71
CA ILE A 43 1.60 -2.26 4.34
C ILE A 43 2.81 -3.21 4.31
N LEU A 44 2.66 -4.36 3.67
CA LEU A 44 3.69 -5.38 3.67
C LEU A 44 4.85 -4.90 2.80
N ASN A 45 5.93 -4.43 3.41
CA ASN A 45 7.19 -4.35 2.70
C ASN A 45 7.62 -5.79 2.36
N PRO A 46 8.12 -6.05 1.13
CA PRO A 46 8.68 -7.36 0.80
C PRO A 46 9.82 -7.79 1.75
N ASN A 47 10.47 -6.83 2.42
CA ASN A 47 11.45 -7.10 3.46
C ASN A 47 10.84 -7.56 4.79
N ASP A 48 9.62 -7.15 5.12
CA ASP A 48 8.92 -7.61 6.34
C ASP A 48 8.46 -9.07 6.21
N LEU A 49 8.36 -9.59 4.97
CA LEU A 49 8.08 -11.00 4.69
C LEU A 49 9.32 -11.89 4.79
N ARG A 50 10.52 -11.31 4.94
CA ARG A 50 11.71 -12.08 5.32
C ARG A 50 11.58 -12.42 6.80
N LYS A 51 10.78 -13.45 7.10
CA LYS A 51 10.87 -14.14 8.38
C LYS A 51 12.36 -14.39 8.67
N PRO A 52 12.85 -14.20 9.90
CA PRO A 52 14.14 -14.79 10.24
C PRO A 52 14.03 -16.27 9.89
N ARG A 53 14.87 -16.74 8.96
CA ARG A 53 15.11 -18.18 8.83
C ARG A 53 15.77 -18.58 10.15
N SER A 54 14.96 -19.05 11.09
CA SER A 54 15.47 -19.86 12.18
C SER A 54 16.15 -21.09 11.55
N PRO A 55 17.34 -21.49 12.05
CA PRO A 55 18.00 -22.70 11.59
C PRO A 55 17.14 -23.95 11.84
#